data_AF-A0A935QY91-F1
#
_entry.id   AF-A0A935QY91-F1
#
_cell.length_a   1.000
_cell.length_b   1.000
_cell.length_c   1.000
_cell.angle_alpha   90.00
_cell.angle_beta   90.00
_cell.angle_gamma   90.00
#
_symmetry.space_group_name_H-M   'P 1'
#
loop_
_entity.id
_entity.type
_entity.pdbx_description
1 polymer ?
#
loop_
_entity_poly.entity_id
_entity_poly.type
_entity_poly.pdbx_seq_one_letter_code
_entity_poly.pdbx_strand_id
1 'polypeptide(L)'
;MRLAFAALTLGLFAAPVYAQETPPEEEEDDLAFLKEGEEAAAKKAAEAGKSSDFSLYSAEDEDDLADFKVAPPPKPKAEPKPEPKPEMVAVTPPAAAKPLGDHFPARGSASQGGVVVELPVLIANSPTDVTGEYWLVAEVWSGGMKVNESRQLVLPAGVSKGTPTLAYVKLFAPVADPAGLELRVGKAASATAKPTLLFIRKVEAK
;
A
#
# COMPACT_ATOMS: atom_id res chain seq x y z
N MET A 1 -51.36 -1.78 48.25
CA MET A 1 -50.77 -0.42 48.30
C MET A 1 -50.47 0.03 46.89
N ARG A 2 -51.10 1.13 46.47
CA ARG A 2 -50.92 1.80 45.17
C ARG A 2 -49.68 2.69 45.22
N LEU A 3 -48.93 2.82 44.11
CA LEU A 3 -48.07 3.95 43.69
C LEU A 3 -47.22 3.46 42.50
N ALA A 4 -46.94 4.17 41.42
CA ALA A 4 -47.51 5.33 40.74
C ALA A 4 -46.83 5.38 39.35
N PHE A 5 -47.55 5.91 38.37
CA PHE A 5 -47.07 6.20 37.02
C PHE A 5 -45.93 7.23 37.02
N ALA A 6 -44.96 7.06 36.12
CA ALA A 6 -44.16 8.16 35.59
C ALA A 6 -43.97 7.94 34.09
N ALA A 7 -44.87 8.54 33.31
CA ALA A 7 -44.74 8.66 31.86
C ALA A 7 -43.71 9.76 31.56
N LEU A 8 -42.59 9.39 30.93
CA LEU A 8 -41.59 10.32 30.43
C LEU A 8 -41.82 10.52 28.94
N THR A 9 -42.49 11.61 28.58
CA THR A 9 -42.64 12.12 27.22
C THR A 9 -41.34 12.75 26.76
N LEU A 10 -40.56 12.05 25.93
CA LEU A 10 -39.44 12.65 25.20
C LEU A 10 -39.98 13.38 23.96
N GLY A 11 -39.73 14.69 23.91
CA GLY A 11 -40.15 15.58 22.84
C GLY A 11 -39.47 15.28 21.51
N LEU A 12 -40.28 15.25 20.46
CA LEU A 12 -39.84 15.31 19.07
C LEU A 12 -39.34 16.73 18.79
N PHE A 13 -38.02 16.92 18.66
CA PHE A 13 -37.47 18.12 18.03
C PHE A 13 -37.41 17.88 16.52
N ALA A 14 -38.30 18.55 15.78
CA ALA A 14 -38.20 18.66 14.33
C ALA A 14 -37.07 19.65 13.99
N ALA A 15 -35.99 19.16 13.39
CA ALA A 15 -34.93 20.00 12.84
C ALA A 15 -35.38 20.61 11.50
N PRO A 16 -35.04 21.88 11.22
CA PRO A 16 -35.33 22.51 9.93
C PRO A 16 -34.50 21.84 8.82
N VAL A 17 -35.19 21.37 7.78
CA VAL A 17 -34.59 20.90 6.54
C VAL A 17 -34.11 22.13 5.77
N TYR A 18 -32.81 22.40 5.79
CA TYR A 18 -32.19 23.33 4.85
C TYR A 18 -32.07 22.62 3.51
N ALA A 19 -32.92 23.01 2.55
CA ALA A 19 -32.74 22.70 1.15
C ALA A 19 -31.49 23.46 0.66
N GLN A 20 -30.36 22.77 0.51
CA GLN A 20 -29.24 23.27 -0.27
C GLN A 20 -29.59 23.11 -1.75
N GLU A 21 -29.73 24.22 -2.45
CA GLU A 21 -29.67 24.26 -3.91
C GLU A 21 -28.24 23.87 -4.33
N THR A 22 -28.09 22.68 -4.89
CA THR A 22 -26.85 22.26 -5.56
C THR A 22 -26.69 23.06 -6.85
N PRO A 23 -25.57 23.78 -7.05
CA PRO A 23 -25.28 24.39 -8.34
C PRO A 23 -25.12 23.29 -9.41
N PRO A 24 -25.48 23.57 -10.67
CA PRO A 24 -25.28 22.63 -11.76
C PRO A 24 -23.78 22.34 -11.91
N GLU A 25 -23.40 21.05 -11.85
CA GLU A 25 -22.08 20.59 -12.25
C GLU A 25 -21.94 20.82 -13.76
N GLU A 26 -21.08 21.77 -14.13
CA GLU A 26 -20.55 21.84 -15.48
C GLU A 26 -19.61 20.63 -15.63
N GLU A 27 -20.06 19.62 -16.39
CA GLU A 27 -19.22 18.52 -16.86
C GLU A 27 -18.16 19.10 -17.80
N GLU A 28 -17.08 19.64 -17.23
CA GLU A 28 -15.90 20.00 -18.01
C GLU A 28 -15.20 18.73 -18.50
N ASP A 29 -14.93 18.77 -19.79
CA ASP A 29 -14.56 17.71 -20.73
C ASP A 29 -13.15 17.14 -20.47
N ASP A 30 -12.93 16.55 -19.29
CA ASP A 30 -11.65 15.98 -18.82
C ASP A 30 -11.15 14.77 -19.64
N LEU A 31 -11.90 14.35 -20.66
CA LEU A 31 -11.55 13.24 -21.55
C LEU A 31 -10.96 13.67 -22.91
N ALA A 32 -10.86 14.98 -23.19
CA ALA A 32 -10.23 15.45 -24.42
C ALA A 32 -8.73 15.08 -24.52
N PHE A 33 -8.02 15.04 -23.38
CA PHE A 33 -6.59 14.73 -23.35
C PHE A 33 -6.26 13.28 -23.75
N LEU A 34 -7.12 12.31 -23.41
CA LEU A 34 -6.90 10.90 -23.76
C LEU A 34 -7.02 10.64 -25.26
N LYS A 35 -7.84 11.44 -25.96
CA LYS A 35 -8.09 11.27 -27.40
C LYS A 35 -6.95 11.80 -28.26
N GLU A 36 -6.28 12.87 -27.83
CA GLU A 36 -5.14 13.44 -28.54
C GLU A 36 -3.87 12.57 -28.40
N GLY A 37 -3.72 11.85 -27.29
CA GLY A 37 -2.61 10.90 -27.08
C GLY A 37 -2.67 9.65 -27.97
N GLU A 38 -3.87 9.17 -28.31
CA GLU A 38 -4.05 7.94 -29.09
C GLU A 38 -3.73 8.15 -30.59
N GLU A 39 -4.04 9.32 -31.16
CA GLU A 39 -3.65 9.65 -32.55
C GLU A 39 -2.14 9.86 -32.69
N ALA A 40 -1.45 10.39 -31.68
CA ALA A 40 0.00 10.57 -31.70
C ALA A 40 0.76 9.22 -31.63
N ALA A 41 0.22 8.23 -30.91
CA ALA A 41 0.82 6.90 -30.80
C ALA A 41 0.70 6.10 -32.11
N ALA A 42 -0.44 6.20 -32.81
CA ALA A 42 -0.64 5.54 -34.10
C ALA A 42 0.31 6.06 -35.19
N LYS A 43 0.64 7.36 -35.17
CA LYS A 43 1.55 7.96 -36.15
C LYS A 43 3.02 7.54 -35.93
N LYS A 44 3.45 7.36 -34.66
CA LYS A 44 4.80 6.89 -34.33
C LYS A 44 5.03 5.41 -34.67
N ALA A 45 4.00 4.58 -34.60
CA ALA A 45 4.10 3.16 -34.98
C ALA A 45 4.29 2.96 -36.50
N ALA A 46 3.81 3.90 -37.33
CA ALA A 46 3.99 3.84 -38.79
C ALA A 46 5.40 4.26 -39.26
N GLU A 47 6.15 5.04 -38.48
CA GLU A 47 7.52 5.47 -38.82
C GLU A 47 8.60 4.50 -38.34
N ALA A 48 8.32 3.63 -37.36
CA ALA A 48 9.30 2.67 -36.82
C ALA A 48 9.61 1.48 -37.76
N GLY A 49 8.90 1.36 -38.89
CA GLY A 49 9.03 0.23 -39.83
C GLY A 49 10.11 0.36 -40.91
N LYS A 50 10.99 1.38 -40.88
CA LYS A 50 12.01 1.62 -41.93
C LYS A 50 13.42 1.86 -41.39
N SER A 51 13.93 0.97 -40.55
CA SER A 51 15.37 0.89 -40.27
C SER A 51 15.89 -0.54 -40.38
N SER A 52 15.64 -1.15 -41.54
CA SER A 52 16.39 -2.31 -42.02
C SER A 52 17.74 -1.84 -42.57
N ASP A 53 18.66 -1.43 -41.68
CA ASP A 53 20.09 -1.34 -42.04
C ASP A 53 21.04 -1.24 -40.83
N PHE A 54 20.77 -1.99 -39.76
CA PHE A 54 21.75 -2.22 -38.71
C PHE A 54 22.66 -3.41 -39.08
N SER A 55 23.50 -3.22 -40.09
CA SER A 55 24.65 -4.09 -40.37
C SER A 55 25.83 -3.64 -39.49
N LEU A 56 25.74 -3.86 -38.18
CA LEU A 56 26.83 -3.55 -37.23
C LEU A 56 27.76 -4.74 -36.96
N TYR A 57 27.89 -5.65 -37.92
CA TYR A 57 28.92 -6.69 -37.91
C TYR A 57 29.51 -6.83 -39.31
N SER A 58 30.33 -5.86 -39.70
CA SER A 58 31.39 -6.14 -40.67
C SER A 58 32.48 -6.89 -39.91
N ALA A 59 32.49 -8.20 -40.10
CA ALA A 59 33.52 -9.10 -39.63
C ALA A 59 34.76 -8.92 -40.51
N GLU A 60 35.61 -7.96 -40.19
CA GLU A 60 36.95 -7.82 -40.77
C GLU A 60 37.90 -7.27 -39.70
N ASP A 61 38.19 -8.07 -38.68
CA ASP A 61 39.33 -7.87 -37.77
C ASP A 61 39.72 -9.24 -37.18
N GLU A 62 40.26 -10.12 -38.03
CA GLU A 62 40.76 -11.46 -37.66
C GLU A 62 42.26 -11.48 -37.31
N ASP A 63 42.93 -10.34 -37.11
CA ASP A 63 44.40 -10.31 -36.96
C ASP A 63 44.95 -9.80 -35.61
N ASP A 64 44.12 -9.47 -34.61
CA ASP A 64 44.59 -8.87 -33.33
C ASP A 64 44.36 -9.74 -32.07
N LEU A 65 44.16 -11.05 -32.24
CA LEU A 65 43.92 -12.01 -31.13
C LEU A 65 45.18 -12.71 -30.60
N ALA A 66 46.37 -12.41 -31.14
CA ALA A 66 47.58 -13.16 -30.84
C ALA A 66 48.24 -12.87 -29.47
N ASP A 67 47.77 -11.87 -28.71
CA ASP A 67 48.41 -11.48 -27.44
C ASP A 67 47.43 -11.40 -26.24
N PHE A 68 46.36 -12.20 -26.27
CA PHE A 68 45.53 -12.42 -25.09
C PHE A 68 46.30 -13.27 -24.06
N LYS A 69 47.16 -12.60 -23.28
CA LYS A 69 47.74 -13.19 -22.07
C LYS A 69 46.60 -13.49 -21.11
N VAL A 70 46.17 -14.75 -21.12
CA VAL A 70 45.20 -15.29 -20.17
C VAL A 70 45.73 -14.99 -18.78
N ALA A 71 45.12 -14.01 -18.11
CA ALA A 71 45.45 -13.68 -16.75
C ALA A 71 45.27 -14.96 -15.90
N PRO A 72 46.21 -15.28 -14.99
CA PRO A 72 46.07 -16.44 -14.12
C PRO A 72 44.70 -16.36 -13.42
N PRO A 73 43.98 -17.50 -13.30
CA PRO A 73 42.65 -17.51 -12.74
C PRO A 73 42.67 -16.79 -11.38
N PRO A 74 41.76 -15.85 -11.12
CA PRO A 74 41.73 -15.13 -9.87
C PRO A 74 41.72 -16.14 -8.74
N LYS A 75 42.65 -15.99 -7.78
CA LYS A 75 42.71 -16.86 -6.60
C LYS A 75 41.29 -16.94 -6.02
N PRO A 76 40.79 -18.14 -5.68
CA PRO A 76 39.44 -18.30 -5.17
C PRO A 76 39.26 -17.34 -3.99
N LYS A 77 38.41 -16.33 -4.21
CA LYS A 77 38.07 -15.33 -3.20
C LYS A 77 37.45 -16.11 -2.06
N ALA A 78 38.03 -16.01 -0.86
CA ALA A 78 37.54 -16.72 0.32
C ALA A 78 36.01 -16.61 0.37
N GLU A 79 35.33 -17.75 0.46
CA GLU A 79 33.87 -17.79 0.47
C GLU A 79 33.37 -16.80 1.53
N PRO A 80 32.50 -15.84 1.16
CA PRO A 80 31.99 -14.88 2.11
C PRO A 80 31.34 -15.65 3.25
N LYS A 81 31.83 -15.40 4.47
CA LYS A 81 31.29 -15.99 5.70
C LYS A 81 29.76 -15.83 5.65
N PRO A 82 28.97 -16.90 5.79
CA PRO A 82 27.53 -16.82 5.66
C PRO A 82 27.01 -15.74 6.61
N GLU A 83 26.38 -14.72 6.05
CA GLU A 83 25.73 -13.70 6.86
C GLU A 83 24.69 -14.40 7.75
N PRO A 84 24.59 -14.03 9.04
CA PRO A 84 23.60 -14.60 9.92
C PRO A 84 22.23 -14.41 9.28
N LYS A 85 21.51 -15.52 9.04
CA LYS A 85 20.14 -15.45 8.53
C LYS A 85 19.31 -14.62 9.50
N PRO A 86 18.60 -13.57 9.05
CA PRO A 86 17.73 -12.83 9.92
C PRO A 86 16.67 -13.78 10.49
N GLU A 87 16.64 -13.94 11.80
CA GLU A 87 15.57 -14.66 12.47
C GLU A 87 14.28 -13.84 12.32
N MET A 88 13.31 -14.39 11.58
CA MET A 88 11.99 -13.79 11.50
C MET A 88 11.30 -13.94 12.84
N VAL A 89 11.19 -12.85 13.59
CA VAL A 89 10.41 -12.83 14.84
C VAL A 89 8.95 -13.12 14.49
N ALA A 90 8.47 -14.31 14.86
CA ALA A 90 7.08 -14.70 14.63
C ALA A 90 6.15 -13.82 15.48
N VAL A 91 5.33 -12.99 14.82
CA VAL A 91 4.29 -12.21 15.50
C VAL A 91 3.10 -13.13 15.77
N THR A 92 2.90 -13.47 17.05
CA THR A 92 1.73 -14.26 17.47
C THR A 92 0.60 -13.31 17.87
N PRO A 93 -0.60 -13.42 17.25
CA PRO A 93 -1.75 -12.63 17.66
C PRO A 93 -2.14 -12.86 19.13
N PRO A 94 -2.62 -11.85 19.86
CA PRO A 94 -3.23 -12.05 21.16
C PRO A 94 -4.38 -13.07 21.08
N ALA A 95 -4.55 -13.86 22.15
CA ALA A 95 -5.70 -14.76 22.25
C ALA A 95 -7.00 -13.97 22.10
N ALA A 96 -7.94 -14.47 21.29
CA ALA A 96 -9.23 -13.83 20.99
C ALA A 96 -9.14 -12.48 20.23
N ALA A 97 -8.02 -12.18 19.57
CA ALA A 97 -7.93 -11.02 18.68
C ALA A 97 -8.96 -11.10 17.55
N LYS A 98 -9.76 -10.04 17.38
CA LYS A 98 -10.74 -9.92 16.31
C LYS A 98 -10.07 -9.51 14.99
N PRO A 99 -10.43 -10.10 13.84
CA PRO A 99 -9.97 -9.62 12.54
C PRO A 99 -10.18 -8.11 12.36
N LEU A 100 -9.22 -7.47 11.71
CA LEU A 100 -9.20 -6.04 11.37
C LEU A 100 -9.23 -5.07 12.58
N GLY A 101 -8.96 -5.57 13.78
CA GLY A 101 -8.82 -4.73 14.99
C GLY A 101 -7.38 -4.26 15.25
N ASP A 102 -7.25 -3.30 16.17
CA ASP A 102 -5.97 -2.76 16.62
C ASP A 102 -5.33 -3.62 17.73
N HIS A 103 -4.63 -4.68 17.34
CA HIS A 103 -4.04 -5.66 18.28
C HIS A 103 -2.51 -5.59 18.36
N PHE A 104 -1.87 -4.91 17.41
CA PHE A 104 -0.41 -4.90 17.29
C PHE A 104 0.13 -3.48 17.38
N PRO A 105 1.30 -3.29 18.02
CA PRO A 105 1.96 -1.99 18.02
C PRO A 105 2.49 -1.67 16.63
N ALA A 106 2.22 -0.46 16.15
CA ALA A 106 2.94 0.10 15.01
C ALA A 106 4.38 0.40 15.41
N ARG A 107 5.33 0.11 14.52
CA ARG A 107 6.76 0.38 14.73
C ARG A 107 7.22 1.39 13.70
N GLY A 108 7.79 2.50 14.17
CA GLY A 108 8.52 3.45 13.34
C GLY A 108 10.01 3.18 13.48
N SER A 109 10.72 3.07 12.35
CA SER A 109 12.18 3.04 12.32
C SER A 109 12.69 4.20 11.45
N ALA A 110 13.62 4.98 11.98
CA ALA A 110 14.30 6.00 11.19
C ALA A 110 14.98 5.39 9.94
N SER A 111 14.87 6.09 8.82
CA SER A 111 15.53 5.77 7.54
C SER A 111 16.09 7.05 6.93
N GLN A 112 16.95 6.93 5.91
CA GLN A 112 17.48 8.09 5.21
C GLN A 112 16.34 8.89 4.58
N GLY A 113 16.09 10.10 5.10
CA GLY A 113 15.05 11.00 4.60
C GLY A 113 13.64 10.76 5.13
N GLY A 114 13.45 9.92 6.16
CA GLY A 114 12.11 9.72 6.71
C GLY A 114 12.00 8.62 7.77
N VAL A 115 10.77 8.16 7.98
CA VAL A 115 10.43 7.07 8.91
C VAL A 115 9.75 5.96 8.12
N VAL A 116 10.22 4.73 8.31
CA VAL A 116 9.53 3.54 7.83
C VAL A 116 8.58 3.08 8.93
N VAL A 117 7.30 3.00 8.61
CA VAL A 117 6.24 2.54 9.51
C VAL A 117 5.84 1.12 9.13
N GLU A 118 5.90 0.21 10.09
CA GLU A 118 5.47 -1.17 9.95
C GLU A 118 4.35 -1.50 10.94
N LEU A 119 3.27 -2.12 10.46
CA LEU A 119 2.15 -2.57 11.28
C LEU A 119 1.64 -3.94 10.81
N PRO A 120 1.72 -4.98 11.66
CA PRO A 120 0.96 -6.21 11.46
C PRO A 120 -0.54 -5.95 11.65
N VAL A 121 -1.36 -6.44 10.73
CA VAL A 121 -2.82 -6.39 10.82
C VAL A 121 -3.37 -7.81 10.72
N LEU A 122 -4.19 -8.21 11.70
CA LEU A 122 -4.90 -9.49 11.67
C LEU A 122 -6.00 -9.43 10.60
N ILE A 123 -5.81 -10.15 9.51
CA ILE A 123 -6.79 -10.22 8.40
C ILE A 123 -7.91 -11.19 8.73
N ALA A 124 -7.56 -12.35 9.28
CA ALA A 124 -8.48 -13.45 9.54
C ALA A 124 -7.88 -14.44 10.55
N ASN A 125 -8.71 -15.06 11.37
CA ASN A 125 -8.34 -16.24 12.14
C ASN A 125 -8.66 -17.53 11.38
N SER A 126 -9.63 -17.47 10.46
CA SER A 126 -10.10 -18.58 9.65
C SER A 126 -10.65 -18.10 8.30
N PRO A 127 -10.77 -18.96 7.27
CA PRO A 127 -11.30 -18.57 5.96
C PRO A 127 -12.71 -17.96 5.99
N THR A 128 -13.53 -18.28 6.99
CA THR A 128 -14.89 -17.74 7.14
C THR A 128 -14.94 -16.27 7.56
N ASP A 129 -13.83 -15.72 8.06
CA ASP A 129 -13.75 -14.31 8.44
C ASP A 129 -13.69 -13.36 7.21
N VAL A 130 -13.40 -13.91 6.01
CA VAL A 130 -13.27 -13.15 4.77
C VAL A 130 -14.33 -13.64 3.77
N THR A 131 -15.45 -12.93 3.73
CA THR A 131 -16.62 -13.29 2.90
C THR A 131 -16.53 -12.80 1.45
N GLY A 132 -15.56 -11.93 1.13
CA GLY A 132 -15.36 -11.36 -0.19
C GLY A 132 -14.02 -10.65 -0.29
N GLU A 133 -13.67 -10.22 -1.50
CA GLU A 133 -12.48 -9.42 -1.72
C GLU A 133 -12.64 -7.99 -1.17
N TYR A 134 -11.53 -7.42 -0.73
CA TYR A 134 -11.47 -6.03 -0.31
C TYR A 134 -10.04 -5.52 -0.32
N TRP A 135 -9.88 -4.20 -0.25
CA TRP A 135 -8.58 -3.56 -0.12
C TRP A 135 -8.35 -3.16 1.34
N LEU A 136 -7.27 -3.66 1.93
CA LEU A 136 -6.72 -3.11 3.16
C LEU A 136 -5.96 -1.84 2.78
N VAL A 137 -6.37 -0.71 3.34
CA VAL A 137 -5.77 0.59 3.06
C VAL A 137 -5.14 1.11 4.33
N ALA A 138 -3.88 1.49 4.25
CA ALA A 138 -3.18 2.14 5.35
C ALA A 138 -2.64 3.47 4.85
N GLU A 139 -2.91 4.53 5.60
CA GLU A 139 -2.50 5.88 5.28
C GLU A 139 -1.63 6.40 6.42
N VAL A 140 -0.50 7.01 6.08
CA VAL A 140 0.31 7.77 7.06
C VAL A 140 -0.03 9.24 6.90
N TRP A 141 -0.25 9.89 8.05
CA TRP A 141 -0.59 11.29 8.18
C TRP A 141 0.43 11.98 9.10
N SER A 142 0.73 13.24 8.80
CA SER A 142 1.61 14.12 9.59
C SER A 142 1.00 15.53 9.58
N GLY A 143 0.89 16.15 10.75
CA GLY A 143 0.26 17.47 10.89
C GLY A 143 -1.15 17.59 10.27
N GLY A 144 -1.92 16.50 10.22
CA GLY A 144 -3.25 16.48 9.58
C GLY A 144 -3.25 16.40 8.05
N MET A 145 -2.09 16.22 7.41
CA MET A 145 -1.97 15.96 5.97
C MET A 145 -1.58 14.51 5.70
N LYS A 146 -2.17 13.90 4.67
CA LYS A 146 -1.78 12.55 4.23
C LYS A 146 -0.44 12.62 3.51
N VAL A 147 0.54 11.87 4.00
CA VAL A 147 1.90 11.84 3.42
C VAL A 147 2.15 10.62 2.55
N ASN A 148 1.54 9.48 2.87
CA ASN A 148 1.67 8.27 2.07
C ASN A 148 0.46 7.34 2.28
N GLU A 149 0.28 6.40 1.35
CA GLU A 149 -0.78 5.40 1.35
C GLU A 149 -0.26 4.08 0.79
N SER A 150 -0.69 2.98 1.38
CA SER A 150 -0.46 1.62 0.90
C SER A 150 -1.80 0.90 0.79
N ARG A 151 -2.01 0.24 -0.35
CA ARG A 151 -3.20 -0.59 -0.59
C ARG A 151 -2.77 -2.03 -0.83
N GLN A 152 -3.42 -2.97 -0.16
CA GLN A 152 -3.21 -4.39 -0.35
C GLN A 152 -4.54 -5.09 -0.61
N LEU A 153 -4.64 -5.78 -1.74
CA LEU A 153 -5.80 -6.61 -2.07
C LEU A 153 -5.81 -7.86 -1.18
N VAL A 154 -6.93 -8.08 -0.49
CA VAL A 154 -7.20 -9.27 0.33
C VAL A 154 -8.21 -10.13 -0.41
N LEU A 155 -7.81 -11.36 -0.75
CA LEU A 155 -8.65 -12.35 -1.39
C LEU A 155 -8.99 -13.48 -0.41
N PRO A 156 -10.22 -14.04 -0.43
CA PRO A 156 -10.55 -15.22 0.37
C PRO A 156 -9.58 -16.39 0.18
N ALA A 157 -9.10 -16.59 -1.06
CA ALA A 157 -8.12 -17.63 -1.39
C ALA A 157 -6.73 -17.43 -0.74
N GLY A 158 -6.42 -16.21 -0.29
CA GLY A 158 -5.17 -15.89 0.40
C GLY A 158 -5.19 -16.18 1.91
N VAL A 159 -6.33 -16.60 2.46
CA VAL A 159 -6.48 -16.85 3.90
C VAL A 159 -6.03 -18.27 4.25
N SER A 160 -5.15 -18.39 5.25
CA SER A 160 -4.70 -19.69 5.77
C SER A 160 -5.86 -20.45 6.44
N LYS A 161 -5.87 -21.78 6.27
CA LYS A 161 -6.90 -22.67 6.86
C LYS A 161 -6.61 -23.10 8.30
N GLY A 162 -5.35 -23.01 8.74
CA GLY A 162 -4.90 -23.56 10.02
C GLY A 162 -4.20 -22.57 10.94
N THR A 163 -3.93 -21.36 10.45
CA THR A 163 -3.22 -20.32 11.21
C THR A 163 -3.84 -18.95 10.94
N PRO A 164 -3.75 -18.01 11.90
CA PRO A 164 -4.11 -16.62 11.65
C PRO A 164 -3.35 -16.06 10.45
N THR A 165 -4.04 -15.27 9.63
CA THR A 165 -3.47 -14.59 8.48
C THR A 165 -3.18 -13.14 8.85
N LEU A 166 -1.92 -12.73 8.72
CA LEU A 166 -1.47 -11.37 8.98
C LEU A 166 -1.08 -10.68 7.66
N ALA A 167 -1.49 -9.43 7.52
CA ALA A 167 -0.92 -8.52 6.53
C ALA A 167 0.11 -7.63 7.22
N TYR A 168 1.29 -7.47 6.61
CA TYR A 168 2.32 -6.57 7.10
C TYR A 168 2.31 -5.32 6.24
N VAL A 169 1.69 -4.27 6.77
CA VAL A 169 1.68 -2.98 6.11
C VAL A 169 3.01 -2.30 6.36
N LYS A 170 3.67 -1.86 5.29
CA LYS A 170 4.93 -1.12 5.34
C LYS A 170 4.82 0.16 4.52
N LEU A 171 5.00 1.31 5.16
CA LEU A 171 4.92 2.62 4.53
C LEU A 171 6.18 3.42 4.82
N PHE A 172 6.52 4.34 3.92
CA PHE A 172 7.59 5.32 4.13
C PHE A 172 6.98 6.71 4.28
N ALA A 173 7.30 7.42 5.36
CA ALA A 173 6.88 8.79 5.59
C ALA A 173 8.09 9.72 5.43
N PRO A 174 8.13 10.61 4.41
CA PRO A 174 9.31 11.43 4.10
C PRO A 174 9.58 12.58 5.09
N VAL A 175 9.07 12.52 6.33
CA VAL A 175 9.16 13.61 7.30
C VAL A 175 9.40 13.05 8.70
N ALA A 176 10.46 13.51 9.37
CA ALA A 176 10.61 13.37 10.81
C ALA A 176 9.79 14.50 11.48
N ASP A 177 8.46 14.38 11.44
CA ASP A 177 7.56 15.34 12.06
C ASP A 177 7.73 15.26 13.59
N PRO A 178 8.14 16.34 14.29
CA PRO A 178 8.24 16.34 15.74
C PRO A 178 6.87 16.13 16.42
N ALA A 179 5.75 16.38 15.74
CA ALA A 179 4.41 16.12 16.27
C ALA A 179 4.02 14.63 16.27
N GLY A 180 4.83 13.77 15.64
CA GLY A 180 4.58 12.34 15.49
C GLY A 180 3.73 12.00 14.26
N LEU A 181 3.70 10.72 13.91
CA LEU A 181 2.95 10.23 12.75
C LEU A 181 1.64 9.59 13.19
N GLU A 182 0.59 9.76 12.39
CA GLU A 182 -0.68 9.06 12.53
C GLU A 182 -0.82 8.00 11.43
N LEU A 183 -0.99 6.75 11.81
CA LEU A 183 -1.33 5.66 10.91
C LEU A 183 -2.84 5.41 10.97
N ARG A 184 -3.53 5.57 9.85
CA ARG A 184 -4.96 5.27 9.71
C ARG A 184 -5.13 4.01 8.89
N VAL A 185 -5.84 3.03 9.43
CA VAL A 185 -6.09 1.76 8.74
C VAL A 185 -7.57 1.67 8.42
N GLY A 186 -7.88 1.31 7.19
CA GLY A 186 -9.23 1.23 6.66
C GLY A 186 -9.42 0.04 5.73
N LYS A 187 -10.68 -0.19 5.36
CA LYS A 187 -11.12 -1.19 4.39
C LYS A 187 -11.86 -0.51 3.25
N ALA A 188 -11.52 -0.82 2.01
CA ALA A 188 -12.21 -0.31 0.82
C ALA A 188 -12.76 -1.45 -0.03
N ALA A 189 -13.91 -1.23 -0.66
CA ALA A 189 -14.57 -2.21 -1.52
C ALA A 189 -13.86 -2.40 -2.87
N SER A 190 -13.11 -1.39 -3.32
CA SER A 190 -12.36 -1.40 -4.58
C SER A 190 -11.08 -0.57 -4.45
N ALA A 191 -10.23 -0.62 -5.49
CA ALA A 191 -8.99 0.13 -5.53
C ALA A 191 -9.19 1.65 -5.51
N THR A 192 -10.37 2.15 -5.90
CA THR A 192 -10.69 3.59 -5.97
C THR A 192 -11.72 4.02 -4.92
N ALA A 193 -12.38 3.07 -4.26
CA ALA A 193 -13.37 3.39 -3.23
C ALA A 193 -12.72 4.10 -2.04
N LYS A 194 -13.49 5.02 -1.43
CA LYS A 194 -13.12 5.66 -0.16
C LYS A 194 -13.04 4.59 0.94
N PRO A 195 -11.92 4.50 1.69
CA PRO A 195 -11.80 3.54 2.77
C PRO A 195 -12.77 3.85 3.91
N THR A 196 -13.42 2.82 4.43
CA THR A 196 -14.07 2.86 5.74
C THR A 196 -13.00 2.70 6.80
N LEU A 197 -12.85 3.71 7.65
CA LEU A 197 -11.86 3.72 8.73
C LEU A 197 -12.14 2.59 9.73
N LEU A 198 -11.10 1.83 10.07
CA LEU A 198 -11.13 0.77 11.07
C LEU A 198 -10.55 1.27 12.40
N PHE A 199 -9.34 1.82 12.37
CA PHE A 199 -8.68 2.37 13.57
C PHE A 199 -7.58 3.39 13.20
N ILE A 200 -7.15 4.16 14.20
CA ILE A 200 -6.07 5.14 14.12
C ILE A 200 -5.03 4.81 15.19
N ARG A 201 -3.75 4.87 14.83
CA ARG A 201 -2.60 4.68 15.70
C ARG A 201 -1.65 5.86 15.62
N LYS A 202 -1.11 6.27 16.77
CA LYS A 202 0.08 7.13 16.80
C LYS A 202 1.33 6.26 16.64
N VAL A 203 2.29 6.74 15.86
CA VAL A 203 3.58 6.09 15.64
C VAL A 203 4.68 7.01 16.10
N GLU A 204 5.48 6.53 17.05
CA GLU A 204 6.70 7.19 17.48
C GLU A 204 7.83 6.80 16.52
N ALA A 205 8.56 7.79 16.02
CA ALA A 205 9.82 7.55 15.33
C ALA A 205 10.88 7.19 16.37
N LYS A 206 11.38 5.95 16.33
CA LYS A 206 12.49 5.48 17.16
C LYS A 206 13.76 5.32 16.33
#